data_AF-A0A7C3Z1L9-F1
#
_entry.id   AF-A0A7C3Z1L9-F1
#
_cell.length_a   1.000
_cell.length_b   1.000
_cell.length_c   1.000
_cell.angle_alpha   90.00
_cell.angle_beta   90.00
_cell.angle_gamma   90.00
#
_symmetry.space_group_name_H-M   'P 1'
#
loop_
_entity.id
_entity.type
_entity.pdbx_description
1 polymer ?
#
loop_
_entity_poly.entity_id
_entity_poly.type
_entity_poly.pdbx_seq_one_letter_code
_entity_poly.pdbx_strand_id
1 'polypeptide(L)'
;MGLRRCLFNILRLGVMKGVGDYVVVYDITSDRERAKVDRILKGFGFRVQKSVFECRLDKRAKERLIEKLSRLEIKTGFIKVYRLEYSSKNISIGEKRKKSLDDGYAFII
;
A
#
# COMPACT_ATOMS: atom_id res chain seq x y z
N MET A 1 -42.67 -22.86 -22.03
CA MET A 1 -41.69 -21.75 -21.85
C MET A 1 -40.59 -22.22 -20.92
N GLY A 2 -39.47 -22.73 -21.42
CA GLY A 2 -38.44 -23.27 -20.53
C GLY A 2 -37.25 -23.84 -21.29
N LEU A 3 -36.42 -22.98 -21.88
CA LEU A 3 -35.11 -23.36 -22.41
C LEU A 3 -34.28 -22.10 -22.72
N ARG A 4 -33.97 -21.29 -21.68
CA ARG A 4 -33.01 -20.17 -21.77
C ARG A 4 -32.21 -19.95 -20.47
N ARG A 5 -31.79 -21.02 -19.79
CA ARG A 5 -30.96 -20.91 -18.55
C ARG A 5 -29.77 -21.88 -18.46
N CYS A 6 -29.33 -22.43 -19.59
CA CYS A 6 -28.06 -23.15 -19.68
C CYS A 6 -27.22 -22.51 -20.79
N LEU A 7 -25.90 -22.39 -20.56
CA LEU A 7 -24.86 -21.82 -21.43
C LEU A 7 -24.49 -20.33 -21.27
N PHE A 8 -24.39 -19.81 -20.05
CA PHE A 8 -23.47 -18.69 -19.79
C PHE A 8 -22.68 -18.89 -18.48
N ASN A 9 -22.16 -20.11 -18.27
CA ASN A 9 -21.41 -20.45 -17.06
C ASN A 9 -20.05 -21.13 -17.35
N ILE A 10 -19.40 -20.79 -18.47
CA ILE A 10 -18.09 -21.40 -18.86
C ILE A 10 -17.04 -20.32 -19.24
N LEU A 11 -16.96 -19.21 -18.49
CA LEU A 11 -15.80 -18.28 -18.64
C LEU A 11 -15.50 -17.46 -17.38
N ARG A 12 -15.56 -18.09 -16.20
CA ARG A 12 -15.02 -17.51 -14.95
C ARG A 12 -14.11 -18.49 -14.22
N LEU A 13 -13.15 -19.06 -14.94
CA LEU A 13 -11.95 -19.63 -14.34
C LEU A 13 -10.82 -18.67 -14.66
N GLY A 14 -10.30 -17.93 -13.66
CA GLY A 14 -8.99 -17.29 -13.83
C GLY A 14 -8.69 -15.90 -13.24
N VAL A 15 -9.51 -15.28 -12.37
CA VAL A 15 -9.04 -14.10 -11.59
C VAL A 15 -9.68 -14.10 -10.21
N MET A 16 -8.87 -14.21 -9.16
CA MET A 16 -9.29 -13.86 -7.80
C MET A 16 -9.64 -12.36 -7.76
N LYS A 17 -10.89 -12.01 -8.07
CA LYS A 17 -11.40 -10.64 -7.97
C LYS A 17 -11.51 -10.27 -6.48
N GLY A 18 -10.45 -9.73 -5.89
CA GLY A 18 -10.55 -9.27 -4.49
C GLY A 18 -9.33 -8.59 -3.90
N VAL A 19 -8.13 -8.93 -4.35
CA VAL A 19 -6.86 -8.44 -3.79
C VAL A 19 -6.13 -7.58 -4.83
N GLY A 20 -5.56 -6.45 -4.40
CA GLY A 20 -4.72 -5.58 -5.22
C GLY A 20 -3.44 -5.16 -4.49
N ASP A 21 -2.42 -4.79 -5.27
CA ASP A 21 -1.18 -4.24 -4.74
C ASP A 21 -1.28 -2.72 -4.66
N TYR A 22 -0.72 -2.17 -3.59
CA TYR A 22 -0.78 -0.75 -3.26
C TYR A 22 0.58 -0.26 -2.81
N VAL A 23 0.88 0.99 -3.15
CA VAL A 23 2.01 1.74 -2.58
C VAL A 23 1.45 2.84 -1.71
N VAL A 24 1.93 2.91 -0.47
CA VAL A 24 1.63 4.00 0.44
C VAL A 24 2.91 4.81 0.62
N VAL A 25 2.84 6.08 0.23
CA VAL A 25 3.92 7.06 0.47
C VAL A 25 3.45 8.08 1.48
N TYR A 26 4.36 8.57 2.30
CA TYR A 26 4.09 9.69 3.20
C TYR A 26 5.22 10.70 3.16
N ASP A 27 4.86 11.96 3.32
CA ASP A 27 5.80 13.06 3.54
C ASP A 27 5.25 13.89 4.70
N ILE A 28 5.88 13.74 5.86
CA ILE A 28 5.38 14.21 7.16
C ILE A 28 6.59 14.69 7.94
N THR A 29 6.58 15.91 8.47
CA THR A 29 7.75 16.49 9.17
C THR A 29 7.81 16.10 10.65
N SER A 30 6.67 15.90 11.32
CA SER A 30 6.62 15.47 12.74
C SER A 30 7.00 14.01 12.93
N ASP A 31 8.02 13.76 13.76
CA ASP A 31 8.44 12.41 14.13
C ASP A 31 7.36 11.59 14.81
N ARG A 32 6.58 12.23 15.66
CA ARG A 32 5.48 11.58 16.36
C ARG A 32 4.40 11.11 15.39
N GLU A 33 4.09 11.91 14.37
CA GLU A 33 3.14 11.54 13.31
C GLU A 33 3.71 10.41 12.42
N ARG A 34 4.97 10.55 11.99
CA ARG A 34 5.68 9.49 11.21
C ARG A 34 5.66 8.14 11.94
N ALA A 35 5.97 8.13 13.24
CA ALA A 35 5.99 6.89 14.03
C ALA A 35 4.60 6.22 14.12
N LYS A 36 3.53 7.01 14.21
CA LYS A 36 2.15 6.50 14.19
C LYS A 36 1.80 5.89 12.84
N VAL A 37 2.15 6.57 11.74
CA VAL A 37 1.94 6.08 10.38
C VAL A 37 2.72 4.77 10.16
N ASP A 38 4.00 4.74 10.47
CA ASP A 38 4.86 3.55 10.35
C ASP A 38 4.28 2.35 11.11
N ARG A 39 3.81 2.56 12.36
CA ARG A 39 3.18 1.50 13.15
C ARG A 39 1.92 0.95 12.50
N ILE A 40 1.08 1.81 11.92
CA ILE A 40 -0.12 1.36 11.20
C ILE A 40 0.30 0.58 9.95
N LEU A 41 1.16 1.14 9.10
CA LEU A 41 1.53 0.53 7.81
C LEU A 41 2.22 -0.83 7.96
N LYS A 42 3.02 -1.05 9.01
CA LYS A 42 3.60 -2.35 9.35
C LYS A 42 2.56 -3.46 9.57
N GLY A 43 1.32 -3.11 9.92
CA GLY A 43 0.22 -4.07 10.05
C GLY A 43 -0.48 -4.44 8.75
N PHE A 44 -0.13 -3.78 7.63
CA PHE A 44 -0.81 -3.93 6.33
C PHE A 44 0.14 -4.23 5.16
N GLY A 45 1.45 -4.06 5.34
CA GLY A 45 2.42 -4.24 4.27
C GLY A 45 3.88 -4.19 4.75
N PHE A 46 4.78 -4.06 3.79
CA PHE A 46 6.22 -4.09 3.99
C PHE A 46 6.83 -2.72 3.67
N ARG A 47 7.74 -2.27 4.53
CA ARG A 47 8.49 -1.02 4.30
C ARG A 47 9.58 -1.25 3.26
N VAL A 48 9.55 -0.49 2.17
CA VAL A 48 10.53 -0.58 1.06
C VAL A 48 11.50 0.59 1.02
N GLN A 49 11.09 1.75 1.52
CA GLN A 49 11.97 2.90 1.77
C GLN A 49 11.56 3.58 3.08
N LYS A 50 12.32 4.61 3.49
CA LYS A 50 12.03 5.36 4.71
C LYS A 50 10.57 5.82 4.77
N SER A 51 10.02 6.35 3.68
CA SER A 51 8.64 6.85 3.67
C SER A 51 7.71 6.14 2.68
N VAL A 52 8.06 4.90 2.32
CA VAL A 52 7.32 4.12 1.31
C VAL A 52 7.06 2.70 1.81
N PHE A 53 5.80 2.26 1.70
CA PHE A 53 5.34 0.91 1.99
C PHE A 53 4.65 0.29 0.78
N GLU A 54 4.87 -1.00 0.58
CA GLU A 54 4.11 -1.83 -0.35
C GLU A 54 3.12 -2.70 0.43
N CYS A 55 1.85 -2.68 0.03
CA CYS A 55 0.77 -3.38 0.71
C CYS A 55 -0.02 -4.23 -0.29
N ARG A 56 -0.29 -5.49 0.04
CA ARG A 56 -1.19 -6.35 -0.73
C ARG A 56 -2.52 -6.47 0.01
N LEU A 57 -3.55 -5.80 -0.49
CA LEU A 57 -4.78 -5.54 0.25
C LEU A 57 -6.00 -6.06 -0.51
N ASP A 58 -6.90 -6.72 0.21
CA ASP A 58 -8.28 -6.87 -0.27
C ASP A 58 -9.10 -5.58 -0.03
N LYS A 59 -10.33 -5.55 -0.54
CA LYS A 59 -11.23 -4.40 -0.38
C LYS A 59 -11.41 -3.98 1.09
N ARG A 60 -11.64 -4.94 2.00
CA ARG A 60 -11.89 -4.67 3.43
C ARG A 60 -10.62 -4.19 4.14
N ALA A 61 -9.47 -4.79 3.81
CA ALA A 61 -8.17 -4.40 4.33
C ALA A 61 -7.81 -2.97 3.90
N LYS A 62 -8.10 -2.61 2.64
CA LYS A 62 -7.93 -1.23 2.13
C LYS A 62 -8.80 -0.23 2.89
N GLU A 63 -10.08 -0.53 3.08
CA GLU A 63 -11.01 0.33 3.83
C GLU A 63 -10.53 0.55 5.27
N ARG A 64 -10.14 -0.53 5.96
CA ARG A 64 -9.56 -0.45 7.32
C ARG A 64 -8.26 0.33 7.39
N LEU A 65 -7.41 0.21 6.37
CA LEU A 65 -6.17 0.97 6.28
C LEU A 65 -6.47 2.46 6.20
N ILE A 66 -7.35 2.87 5.28
CA ILE A 66 -7.74 4.26 5.08
C ILE A 66 -8.37 4.84 6.34
N GLU A 67 -9.26 4.10 7.00
CA GLU A 67 -9.91 4.50 8.26
C GLU A 67 -8.89 4.73 9.40
N LYS A 68 -7.91 3.82 9.56
CA LYS A 68 -6.88 3.98 10.59
C LYS A 68 -5.98 5.17 10.32
N LEU A 69 -5.63 5.42 9.07
CA LEU A 69 -4.78 6.55 8.69
C LEU A 69 -5.53 7.89 8.82
N SER A 70 -6.81 7.95 8.47
CA SER A 70 -7.61 9.19 8.59
C SER A 70 -7.78 9.62 10.06
N ARG A 71 -7.91 8.67 10.98
CA ARG A 71 -7.97 8.91 12.44
C ARG A 71 -6.68 9.48 13.04
N LEU A 72 -5.57 9.48 12.33
CA LEU A 72 -4.33 10.10 12.81
C LEU A 72 -4.39 11.63 12.76
N GLU A 73 -5.27 12.20 11.93
CA GLU A 73 -5.43 13.65 11.74
C GLU A 73 -4.10 14.37 11.49
N ILE A 74 -3.30 13.84 10.57
CA ILE A 74 -1.96 14.36 10.22
C ILE A 74 -2.04 15.88 9.95
N LYS A 75 -1.19 16.65 10.63
CA LYS A 75 -1.11 18.11 10.48
C LYS A 75 0.15 18.57 9.76
N THR A 76 1.21 17.76 9.78
CA THR A 76 2.54 18.19 9.35
C THR A 76 2.98 17.64 8.01
N GLY A 77 2.01 17.21 7.19
CA GLY A 77 2.27 16.63 5.89
C GLY A 77 1.08 15.85 5.32
N PHE A 78 1.36 14.84 4.49
CA PHE A 78 0.35 14.07 3.78
C PHE A 78 0.73 12.60 3.60
N ILE A 79 -0.28 11.79 3.28
CA ILE A 79 -0.16 10.37 2.95
C ILE A 79 -0.88 10.16 1.61
N LYS A 80 -0.25 9.46 0.67
CA LYS A 80 -0.88 9.06 -0.60
C LYS A 80 -0.89 7.55 -0.71
N VAL A 81 -2.02 7.02 -1.20
CA VAL A 81 -2.24 5.58 -1.42
C VAL A 81 -2.50 5.36 -2.90
N TYR A 82 -1.59 4.68 -3.58
CA TYR A 82 -1.68 4.36 -4.99
C TYR A 82 -2.02 2.89 -5.16
N ARG A 83 -2.98 2.58 -6.03
CA ARG A 83 -3.20 1.21 -6.50
C ARG A 83 -2.24 0.95 -7.65
N LEU A 84 -1.55 -0.17 -7.62
CA LEU A 84 -0.75 -0.64 -8.74
C LEU A 84 -1.63 -1.50 -9.65
N GLU A 85 -1.68 -1.16 -10.94
CA GLU A 85 -2.31 -1.98 -11.97
C GLU A 85 -1.20 -2.61 -12.84
N TYR A 86 -0.95 -3.92 -12.62
CA TYR A 86 -0.09 -4.86 -13.37
C TYR A 86 1.34 -4.48 -13.83
N SER A 87 2.29 -5.33 -13.41
CA SER A 87 3.61 -5.70 -13.97
C SER A 87 4.66 -4.63 -14.36
N SER A 88 4.74 -3.50 -13.68
CA SER A 88 6.00 -2.75 -13.73
C SER A 88 7.07 -3.56 -12.98
N LYS A 89 8.09 -4.07 -13.70
CA LYS A 89 9.31 -4.56 -13.05
C LYS A 89 9.84 -3.40 -12.20
N ASN A 90 9.95 -3.60 -10.89
CA ASN A 90 10.52 -2.61 -9.99
C ASN A 90 12.00 -2.39 -10.39
N ILE A 91 12.27 -1.31 -11.15
CA ILE A 91 13.64 -0.91 -11.48
C ILE A 91 14.17 -0.13 -10.27
N SER A 92 15.19 -0.69 -9.62
CA SER A 92 15.96 0.00 -8.59
C SER A 92 17.25 0.52 -9.22
N ILE A 93 17.53 1.81 -9.06
CA ILE A 93 18.77 2.44 -9.53
C ILE A 93 19.55 2.92 -8.30
N GLY A 94 20.83 2.54 -8.19
CA GLY A 94 21.69 2.86 -7.04
C GLY A 94 21.90 1.71 -6.05
N GLU A 95 22.73 1.92 -5.04
CA GLU A 95 23.07 0.90 -4.04
C GLU A 95 21.90 0.63 -3.07
N LYS A 96 21.44 -0.62 -3.00
CA LYS A 96 20.64 -1.10 -1.88
C LYS A 96 21.53 -1.22 -0.65
N ARG A 97 21.56 -0.21 0.21
CA ARG A 97 22.21 -0.34 1.52
C ARG A 97 21.61 -1.56 2.25
N LYS A 98 22.44 -2.54 2.59
CA LYS A 98 22.09 -3.61 3.54
C LYS A 98 21.61 -2.93 4.83
N LYS A 99 20.51 -3.43 5.42
CA LYS A 99 19.92 -2.93 6.67
C LYS A 99 21.01 -2.66 7.74
N SER A 100 21.13 -1.40 8.16
CA SER A 100 21.52 -0.99 9.51
C SER A 100 20.28 -0.44 10.23
N LEU A 101 20.18 -0.71 11.53
CA LEU A 101 18.99 -0.52 12.38
C LEU A 101 18.75 0.92 12.85
N ASP A 102 19.58 1.84 12.42
CA ASP A 102 19.54 3.25 12.74
C ASP A 102 20.03 3.92 11.47
N ASP A 103 19.41 5.01 11.02
CA ASP A 103 20.07 6.07 10.26
C ASP A 103 19.02 7.04 9.68
N GLY A 104 18.90 8.17 10.39
CA GLY A 104 19.18 9.45 9.77
C GLY A 104 18.09 10.04 8.89
N TYR A 105 17.53 11.15 9.36
CA TYR A 105 16.74 12.10 8.59
C TYR A 105 17.49 12.59 7.35
N ALA A 106 17.12 12.06 6.17
CA ALA A 106 17.39 12.72 4.91
C ALA A 106 16.03 13.14 4.32
N PHE A 107 15.73 14.43 4.42
CA PHE A 107 14.69 15.07 3.61
C PHE A 107 15.34 15.41 2.27
N ILE A 108 14.72 15.00 1.17
CA ILE A 108 14.99 15.63 -0.13
C ILE A 108 14.02 16.80 -0.18
N ILE A 109 14.58 18.01 -0.27
CA ILE A 109 13.88 19.29 -0.43
C ILE A 109 13.25 19.34 -1.82
#